data_AF-G0MCC6-F1
#
_entry.id   AF-G0MCC6-F1
#
_cell.length_a   1.000
_cell.length_b   1.000
_cell.length_c   1.000
_cell.angle_alpha   90.00
_cell.angle_beta   90.00
_cell.angle_gamma   90.00
#
_symmetry.space_group_name_H-M   'P 1'
#
loop_
_entity.id
_entity.type
_entity.pdbx_description
1 polymer ?
#
loop_
_entity_poly.entity_id
_entity_poly.type
_entity_poly.pdbx_seq_one_letter_code
_entity_poly.pdbx_strand_id
1 'polypeptide(L)'
;MANHDELNLTNIQIAEGTPYYDVLLQIIQEIGKDIRPTYTFNKSTCEKLKRHIHTAKVLIKACQTEAENDRKKADAAVEAMRIQALKEAREAKKEQQQKQEEEADN
;
A
#
# COMPACT_ATOMS: atom_id res chain seq x y z
N MET A 1 20.90 -3.10 17.49
CA MET A 1 21.27 -1.89 16.73
C MET A 1 20.65 -2.02 15.36
N ALA A 2 19.51 -1.36 15.12
CA ALA A 2 18.84 -1.40 13.83
C ALA A 2 19.60 -0.50 12.86
N ASN A 3 20.19 -1.10 11.83
CA ASN A 3 20.79 -0.37 10.72
C ASN A 3 19.66 0.35 9.98
N HIS A 4 19.51 1.65 10.26
CA HIS A 4 18.77 2.56 9.39
C HIS A 4 19.64 2.76 8.15
N ASP A 5 19.43 1.93 7.13
CA ASP A 5 19.96 2.17 5.79
C ASP A 5 19.60 3.61 5.40
N GLU A 6 20.61 4.47 5.29
CA GLU A 6 20.47 5.84 4.79
C GLU A 6 20.13 5.78 3.30
N LEU A 7 18.87 5.49 2.99
CA LEU A 7 18.33 5.70 1.66
C LEU A 7 18.44 7.19 1.35
N ASN A 8 19.08 7.51 0.23
CA ASN A 8 19.27 8.89 -0.22
C ASN A 8 17.91 9.49 -0.66
N LEU A 9 17.18 10.04 0.31
CA LEU A 9 15.79 10.56 0.20
C LEU A 9 15.63 11.76 -0.75
N THR A 10 16.72 12.26 -1.34
CA THR A 10 16.70 13.43 -2.23
C THR A 10 16.36 13.08 -3.68
N ASN A 11 16.47 11.80 -4.07
CA ASN A 11 16.23 11.34 -5.43
C ASN A 11 15.46 10.01 -5.45
N ILE A 12 14.25 10.03 -4.88
CA ILE A 12 13.39 8.84 -4.85
C ILE A 12 12.89 8.56 -6.27
N GLN A 13 13.51 7.60 -6.93
CA GLN A 13 12.91 6.92 -8.07
C GLN A 13 11.73 6.12 -7.53
N ILE A 14 10.52 6.54 -7.90
CA ILE A 14 9.27 5.84 -7.60
C ILE A 14 9.30 4.52 -8.38
N ALA A 15 9.91 3.49 -7.78
CA ALA A 15 10.01 2.16 -8.33
C ALA A 15 8.92 1.27 -7.71
N GLU A 16 8.37 0.34 -8.51
CA GLU A 16 7.40 -0.65 -8.03
C GLU A 16 8.02 -1.46 -6.87
N GLY A 17 7.31 -1.52 -5.73
CA GLY A 17 7.80 -2.17 -4.51
C GLY A 17 8.48 -1.24 -3.49
N THR A 18 8.59 0.06 -3.76
CA THR A 18 9.05 1.01 -2.74
C THR A 18 8.00 1.14 -1.64
N PRO A 19 8.35 0.98 -0.34
CA PRO A 19 7.40 1.19 0.75
C PRO A 19 7.12 2.69 0.92
N TYR A 20 6.23 3.24 0.10
CA TYR A 20 6.01 4.69 0.01
C TYR A 20 5.63 5.31 1.37
N TYR A 21 4.91 4.56 2.21
CA TYR A 21 4.57 4.98 3.57
C TYR A 21 5.78 5.12 4.49
N ASP A 22 6.69 4.14 4.51
CA ASP A 22 7.88 4.17 5.38
C ASP A 22 8.82 5.29 4.98
N VAL A 23 9.01 5.47 3.67
CA VAL A 23 9.80 6.56 3.10
C VAL A 23 9.17 7.92 3.46
N LEU A 24 7.84 8.03 3.43
CA LEU A 24 7.13 9.26 3.81
C LEU A 24 7.31 9.58 5.28
N LEU A 25 7.23 8.57 6.14
CA LEU A 25 7.42 8.73 7.57
C LEU A 25 8.83 9.26 7.88
N GLN A 26 9.85 8.73 7.22
CA GLN A 26 11.23 9.21 7.36
C GLN A 26 11.38 10.67 6.92
N ILE A 27 10.81 11.06 5.77
CA ILE A 27 10.86 12.45 5.30
C ILE A 27 10.18 13.39 6.29
N ILE A 28 9.03 13.01 6.85
CA ILE A 28 8.33 13.82 7.86
C ILE A 28 9.20 14.03 9.11
N GLN A 29 9.93 13.00 9.55
CA GLN A 29 10.86 13.13 10.67
C GLN A 29 12.02 14.09 10.36
N GLU A 30 12.58 14.02 9.14
CA GLU A 30 13.63 14.95 8.69
C GLU A 30 13.12 16.40 8.57
N ILE A 31 11.89 16.61 8.09
CA ILE A 31 11.25 17.94 8.08
C ILE A 31 11.20 18.50 9.50
N GLY A 32 10.82 17.69 10.49
CA GLY A 32 10.79 18.11 11.90
C GLY A 32 12.15 18.59 12.43
N LYS A 33 13.24 17.94 12.02
CA LYS A 33 14.61 18.30 12.40
C LYS A 33 15.07 19.61 11.77
N ASP A 34 14.64 19.89 10.54
CA ASP A 34 15.06 21.06 9.77
C ASP A 34 14.31 22.36 10.17
N ILE A 35 13.16 22.28 10.87
CA ILE A 35 12.36 23.46 11.27
C ILE A 35 13.15 24.44 12.14
N ARG A 36 13.69 24.00 13.29
CA ARG A 36 14.38 24.91 14.22
C ARG A 36 15.64 25.54 13.59
N PRO A 37 16.50 24.79 12.86
CA PRO A 37 17.64 25.38 12.16
C PRO A 37 17.27 26.38 11.05
N THR A 38 16.04 26.36 10.51
CA THR A 38 15.60 27.41 9.57
C THR A 38 15.30 28.76 10.20
N TYR A 39 15.10 28.84 11.52
CA TYR A 39 14.87 30.12 12.20
C TYR A 39 16.08 31.05 12.18
N THR A 40 17.30 30.50 12.08
CA THR A 40 18.52 31.28 11.89
C THR A 40 18.74 31.68 10.42
N PHE A 41 17.75 31.43 9.55
CA PHE A 41 17.74 31.77 8.12
C PHE A 41 18.95 31.26 7.33
N ASN A 42 19.47 30.08 7.70
CA ASN A 42 20.52 29.44 6.92
C ASN A 42 19.97 29.00 5.56
N LYS A 43 20.51 29.58 4.48
CA LYS A 43 20.10 29.29 3.09
C LYS A 43 20.10 27.78 2.80
N SER A 44 21.11 27.03 3.23
CA SER A 44 21.22 25.60 2.96
C SER A 44 20.10 24.80 3.63
N THR A 45 19.79 25.11 4.89
CA THR A 45 18.70 24.48 5.64
C THR A 45 17.34 24.85 5.05
N CYS A 46 17.14 26.12 4.67
CA CYS A 46 15.89 26.57 4.04
C CYS A 46 15.63 25.83 2.72
N GLU A 47 16.65 25.67 1.88
CA GLU A 47 16.52 24.93 0.62
C GLU A 47 16.32 23.42 0.85
N LYS A 48 16.98 22.84 1.87
CA LYS A 48 16.76 21.44 2.28
C LYS A 48 15.31 21.22 2.71
N LEU A 49 14.78 22.07 3.59
CA LEU A 49 13.40 22.00 4.07
C LEU A 49 12.39 22.12 2.91
N LYS A 50 12.61 23.05 1.98
CA LYS A 50 11.76 23.18 0.78
C LYS A 50 11.77 21.91 -0.07
N ARG A 51 12.94 21.30 -0.30
CA ARG A 51 13.05 20.04 -1.06
C ARG A 51 12.31 18.92 -0.35
N HIS A 52 12.51 18.74 0.96
CA HIS A 52 11.81 17.71 1.74
C HIS A 52 10.29 17.88 1.70
N ILE A 53 9.77 19.11 1.82
CA ILE A 53 8.34 19.39 1.70
C ILE A 53 7.83 19.04 0.29
N HIS A 54 8.57 19.39 -0.77
CA HIS A 54 8.18 19.06 -2.13
C HIS A 54 8.13 17.54 -2.36
N THR A 55 9.18 16.82 -1.95
CA THR A 55 9.26 15.36 -2.07
C THR A 55 8.14 14.67 -1.29
N ALA A 56 7.86 15.11 -0.05
CA ALA A 56 6.76 14.58 0.74
C ALA A 56 5.41 14.70 0.01
N LYS A 57 5.15 15.85 -0.64
CA LYS A 57 3.91 16.06 -1.41
C LYS A 57 3.78 15.12 -2.60
N VAL A 58 4.86 14.83 -3.30
CA VAL A 58 4.85 13.86 -4.42
C VAL A 58 4.57 12.46 -3.89
N LEU A 59 5.23 12.09 -2.79
CA LEU A 59 5.11 10.78 -2.17
C LEU A 59 3.69 10.52 -1.61
N ILE A 60 3.05 11.53 -1.02
CA ILE A 60 1.65 11.44 -0.57
C ILE A 60 0.71 11.05 -1.72
N LYS A 61 0.90 11.62 -2.92
CA LYS A 61 0.08 11.27 -4.08
C LYS A 61 0.30 9.82 -4.54
N ALA A 62 1.55 9.33 -4.45
CA ALA A 62 1.87 7.94 -4.73
C ALA A 62 1.20 7.02 -3.71
N CYS A 63 1.32 7.30 -2.40
CA CYS A 63 0.65 6.54 -1.33
C CYS A 63 -0.87 6.50 -1.49
N GLN A 64 -1.50 7.62 -1.84
CA GLN A 64 -2.94 7.68 -2.08
C GLN A 64 -3.35 6.79 -3.25
N THR A 65 -2.58 6.82 -4.33
CA THR A 65 -2.83 6.00 -5.52
C THR A 65 -2.67 4.51 -5.21
N GLU A 66 -1.63 4.15 -4.49
CA GLU A 66 -1.39 2.79 -4.03
C GLU A 66 -2.53 2.30 -3.13
N ALA A 67 -2.94 3.08 -2.13
CA ALA A 67 -4.03 2.73 -1.23
C ALA A 67 -5.37 2.56 -1.95
N GLU A 68 -5.68 3.41 -2.93
CA GLU A 68 -6.87 3.26 -3.78
C GLU A 68 -6.83 1.97 -4.61
N ASN A 69 -5.66 1.61 -5.15
CA ASN A 69 -5.48 0.38 -5.92
C ASN A 69 -5.60 -0.85 -5.02
N ASP A 70 -5.02 -0.83 -3.84
CA ASP A 70 -5.09 -1.95 -2.90
C ASP A 70 -6.50 -2.13 -2.33
N ARG A 71 -7.24 -1.03 -2.10
CA ARG A 71 -8.68 -1.11 -1.79
C ARG A 71 -9.45 -1.82 -2.90
N LYS A 72 -9.25 -1.42 -4.17
CA LYS A 72 -9.91 -2.08 -5.31
C LYS A 72 -9.55 -3.56 -5.42
N LYS A 73 -8.28 -3.93 -5.20
CA LYS A 73 -7.85 -5.33 -5.18
C LYS A 73 -8.51 -6.10 -4.05
N ALA A 74 -8.62 -5.52 -2.86
CA ALA A 74 -9.31 -6.13 -1.72
C ALA A 74 -10.80 -6.35 -2.03
N ASP A 75 -11.48 -5.35 -2.59
CA ASP A 75 -12.88 -5.47 -3.00
C ASP A 75 -13.06 -6.57 -4.06
N ALA A 76 -12.17 -6.62 -5.05
CA ALA A 76 -12.17 -7.67 -6.08
C ALA A 76 -11.86 -9.06 -5.51
N ALA A 77 -10.96 -9.17 -4.53
CA ALA A 77 -10.65 -10.43 -3.86
C ALA A 77 -11.84 -10.95 -3.04
N VAL A 78 -12.56 -10.06 -2.34
CA VAL A 78 -13.78 -10.41 -1.60
C VAL A 78 -14.86 -10.92 -2.55
N GLU A 79 -15.07 -10.27 -3.69
CA GLU A 79 -16.06 -10.71 -4.67
C GLU A 79 -15.65 -12.04 -5.34
N ALA A 80 -14.36 -12.22 -5.65
CA ALA A 80 -13.84 -13.48 -6.16
C ALA A 80 -14.04 -14.63 -5.16
N MET A 81 -13.79 -14.40 -3.86
CA MET A 81 -14.06 -15.38 -2.80
C MET A 81 -15.56 -15.72 -2.70
N ARG A 82 -16.43 -14.72 -2.85
CA ARG A 82 -17.89 -14.93 -2.82
C ARG A 82 -18.37 -15.79 -3.99
N ILE A 83 -17.89 -15.51 -5.20
CA ILE A 83 -18.22 -16.28 -6.40
C ILE A 83 -17.70 -17.71 -6.27
N GLN A 84 -16.51 -17.89 -5.71
CA GLN A 84 -15.92 -19.20 -5.47
C GLN A 84 -16.76 -20.02 -4.48
N ALA A 85 -17.17 -19.44 -3.35
CA ALA A 85 -18.02 -20.11 -2.37
C ALA A 85 -19.40 -20.50 -2.94
N LEU A 86 -19.99 -19.67 -3.81
CA LEU A 86 -21.25 -19.99 -4.49
C LEU A 86 -21.10 -21.13 -5.51
N LYS A 87 -19.97 -21.18 -6.22
CA LYS A 87 -19.66 -22.30 -7.14
C LYS A 87 -19.50 -23.60 -6.37
N GLU A 88 -18.72 -23.60 -5.31
CA GLU A 88 -18.50 -24.77 -4.44
C GLU A 88 -19.82 -25.27 -3.82
N ALA A 89 -20.68 -24.36 -3.34
CA ALA A 89 -21.99 -24.73 -2.82
C ALA A 89 -22.91 -25.33 -3.90
N ARG A 90 -22.77 -24.89 -5.17
CA ARG A 90 -23.55 -25.42 -6.30
C ARG A 90 -23.03 -26.79 -6.73
N GLU A 91 -21.72 -27.01 -6.67
CA GLU A 91 -21.09 -28.32 -6.92
C GLU A 91 -21.49 -29.33 -5.85
N ALA A 92 -21.43 -28.97 -4.56
CA ALA A 92 -21.90 -29.81 -3.46
C ALA A 92 -23.38 -30.19 -3.60
N LYS A 93 -24.24 -29.27 -4.05
CA LYS A 93 -25.66 -29.58 -4.33
C LYS A 93 -25.84 -30.56 -5.48
N LYS A 94 -25.04 -30.44 -6.55
CA LYS A 94 -25.09 -31.38 -7.69
C LYS A 94 -24.65 -32.78 -7.28
N GLU A 95 -23.60 -32.90 -6.47
CA GLU A 95 -23.13 -34.19 -5.94
C GLU A 95 -24.15 -34.86 -5.03
N GLN A 96 -24.86 -34.09 -4.19
CA GLN A 96 -25.95 -34.62 -3.36
C GLN A 96 -27.14 -35.10 -4.21
N GLN A 97 -27.44 -34.39 -5.29
CA GLN A 97 -28.55 -34.72 -6.18
C GLN A 97 -28.26 -36.00 -6.99
N GLN A 98 -27.03 -36.19 -7.45
CA GLN A 98 -26.60 -37.42 -8.11
C GLN A 98 -26.66 -38.64 -7.18
N LYS A 99 -26.25 -38.50 -5.92
CA LYS A 99 -26.34 -39.59 -4.93
C LYS A 99 -27.77 -40.01 -4.63
N GLN A 100 -28.71 -39.05 -4.59
CA GLN A 100 -30.13 -39.35 -4.39
C GLN A 100 -30.76 -40.01 -5.61
N GLU A 101 -30.33 -39.66 -6.83
CA GLU A 101 -30.78 -40.33 -8.06
C GLU A 101 -30.23 -41.76 -8.16
N GLU A 102 -28.97 -42.00 -7.76
CA GLU A 102 -28.39 -43.36 -7.71
C GLU A 102 -29.03 -44.26 -6.63
N GLU A 103 -29.46 -43.70 -5.50
CA GLU A 103 -30.19 -44.45 -4.45
C GLU A 103 -31.66 -44.74 -4.81
N ALA A 104 -32.25 -44.00 -5.76
CA ALA A 104 -33.64 -44.19 -6.17
C ALA A 104 -33.82 -45.29 -7.26
N ASP A 105 -32.75 -45.66 -7.95
CA ASP A 105 -32.75 -46.64 -9.06
C ASP A 105 -32.29 -48.05 -8.63
N ASN A 106 -32.04 -48.28 -7.34
CA ASN A 106 -31.60 -49.56 -6.75
C ASN A 106 -32.58 -50.07 -5.68
#